data_AF-A0A0W0VL05-F1
#
_entry.id   AF-A0A0W0VL05-F1
#
_cell.length_a   1.000
_cell.length_b   1.000
_cell.length_c   1.000
_cell.angle_alpha   90.00
_cell.angle_beta   90.00
_cell.angle_gamma   90.00
#
_symmetry.space_group_name_H-M   'P 1'
#
loop_
_entity.id
_entity.type
_entity.pdbx_description
1 polymer ?
#
loop_
_entity_poly.entity_id
_entity_poly.type
_entity_poly.pdbx_seq_one_letter_code
_entity_poly.pdbx_strand_id
1 'polypeptide(L)'
;MSKKLFRQWLDEYSKIYPEHVVAGDIDRIISDKNMQASIRKSQTNLALYLFLETKITSDYARLIDTKLREAFCKLDLLDFKDPSGFAQYKLASLELRSYLHLRNQFESFIEKDIFQHVHEDSRLNAFRRWVDVAAYLFNTGCYEGYHLVIVKLQQLEMKVLLDGLTSLQRKKYNQLAQLSRSNGRLCAYVDSDHRPSCFKPVPLWSLSLSATLETLGADKHQPLSLFPQNHPNYMEAKKRDGLYEEINRVLNKKPEKLPFYLEKTYDQIQADLTCNIVKKRSHCNSHKQSSVSKLYSHGLLPSFWHRSCRGESKIYKDMYATSKTEMPQFVVKI
;
A
#
# COMPACT_ATOMS: atom_id res chain seq x y z
N MET A 1 35.49 -10.83 -20.00
CA MET A 1 34.27 -11.23 -19.27
C MET A 1 33.08 -11.26 -20.22
N SER A 2 32.33 -12.37 -20.22
CA SER A 2 31.36 -12.74 -21.26
C SER A 2 30.17 -11.77 -21.35
N LYS A 3 29.95 -11.17 -22.53
CA LYS A 3 28.71 -10.43 -22.87
C LYS A 3 27.44 -11.31 -22.77
N LYS A 4 27.59 -12.63 -22.60
CA LYS A 4 26.51 -13.63 -22.59
C LYS A 4 26.08 -14.10 -21.19
N LEU A 5 26.74 -13.67 -20.11
CA LEU A 5 26.46 -14.19 -18.76
C LEU A 5 24.98 -14.05 -18.36
N PHE A 6 24.38 -12.88 -18.54
CA PHE A 6 22.96 -12.66 -18.22
C PHE A 6 22.01 -13.50 -19.09
N ARG A 7 22.31 -13.65 -20.39
CA ARG A 7 21.48 -14.47 -21.28
C ARG A 7 21.57 -15.95 -20.94
N GLN A 8 22.76 -16.46 -20.65
CA GLN A 8 22.95 -17.85 -20.22
C GLN A 8 22.15 -18.13 -18.94
N TRP A 9 22.21 -17.21 -17.97
CA TRP A 9 21.40 -17.32 -16.77
C TRP A 9 19.90 -17.31 -17.10
N LEU A 10 19.43 -16.43 -17.99
CA LEU A 10 18.01 -16.34 -18.36
C LEU A 10 17.52 -17.59 -19.11
N ASP A 11 18.36 -18.18 -19.98
CA ASP A 11 18.07 -19.40 -20.73
C ASP A 11 17.94 -20.62 -19.79
N GLU A 12 18.69 -20.65 -18.69
CA GLU A 12 18.54 -21.66 -17.64
C GLU A 12 17.33 -21.36 -16.75
N TYR A 13 17.14 -20.10 -16.37
CA TYR A 13 16.05 -19.65 -15.51
C TYR A 13 14.68 -19.93 -16.11
N SER A 14 14.48 -19.63 -17.39
CA SER A 14 13.22 -19.83 -18.11
C SER A 14 12.80 -21.30 -18.21
N LYS A 15 13.74 -22.25 -18.12
CA LYS A 15 13.45 -23.68 -18.05
C LYS A 15 12.88 -24.09 -16.70
N ILE A 16 13.27 -23.39 -15.63
CA ILE A 16 12.83 -23.67 -14.26
C ILE A 16 11.52 -22.94 -13.96
N TYR A 17 11.39 -21.69 -14.44
CA TYR A 17 10.22 -20.85 -14.22
C TYR A 17 9.69 -20.29 -15.55
N PRO A 18 8.93 -21.08 -16.32
CA PRO A 18 8.47 -20.68 -17.65
C PRO A 18 7.43 -19.55 -17.61
N GLU A 19 6.68 -19.41 -16.51
CA GLU A 19 5.52 -18.52 -16.43
C GLU A 19 5.65 -17.42 -15.38
N HIS A 20 6.70 -17.44 -14.54
CA HIS A 20 6.81 -16.54 -13.39
C HIS A 20 8.25 -16.12 -13.15
N VAL A 21 8.44 -14.84 -12.85
CA VAL A 21 9.75 -14.30 -12.46
C VAL A 21 9.72 -14.04 -10.96
N VAL A 22 10.60 -14.72 -10.24
CA VAL A 22 10.77 -14.56 -8.79
C VAL A 22 11.69 -13.37 -8.55
N ALA A 23 11.17 -12.31 -7.93
CA ALA A 23 11.91 -11.06 -7.67
C ALA A 23 13.23 -11.30 -6.93
N GLY A 24 13.20 -12.16 -5.90
CA GLY A 24 14.39 -12.48 -5.11
C GLY A 24 15.53 -13.13 -5.90
N ASP A 25 15.22 -13.85 -6.99
CA ASP A 25 16.25 -14.40 -7.88
C ASP A 25 16.93 -13.32 -8.71
N ILE A 26 16.16 -12.33 -9.19
CA ILE A 26 16.69 -11.15 -9.87
C ILE A 26 17.57 -10.33 -8.92
N ASP A 27 17.11 -10.12 -7.69
CA ASP A 27 17.86 -9.39 -6.67
C ASP A 27 19.14 -10.11 -6.25
N ARG A 28 19.13 -11.45 -6.29
CA ARG A 28 20.34 -12.24 -6.04
C ARG A 28 21.37 -12.02 -7.15
N ILE A 29 20.99 -12.13 -8.41
CA ILE A 29 21.95 -11.97 -9.51
C ILE A 29 22.45 -10.52 -9.65
N ILE A 30 21.65 -9.52 -9.30
CA ILE A 30 22.07 -8.12 -9.39
C ILE A 30 23.13 -7.77 -8.35
N SER A 31 23.33 -8.58 -7.31
CA SER A 31 24.45 -8.38 -6.37
C SER A 31 25.83 -8.70 -6.96
N ASP A 32 25.90 -9.45 -8.07
CA ASP A 32 27.15 -9.78 -8.74
C ASP A 32 27.56 -8.68 -9.72
N LYS A 33 28.74 -8.08 -9.50
CA LYS A 33 29.31 -7.04 -10.37
C LYS A 33 29.51 -7.49 -11.82
N ASN A 34 29.83 -8.76 -12.06
CA ASN A 34 29.98 -9.32 -13.41
C ASN A 34 28.63 -9.42 -14.10
N MET A 35 27.58 -9.78 -13.36
CA MET A 35 26.21 -9.79 -13.87
C MET A 35 25.74 -8.37 -14.21
N GLN A 36 25.93 -7.43 -13.28
CA GLN A 36 25.64 -6.01 -13.51
C GLN A 36 26.36 -5.50 -14.78
N ALA A 37 27.63 -5.84 -14.95
CA ALA A 37 28.40 -5.46 -16.14
C ALA A 37 27.86 -6.12 -17.42
N SER A 38 27.44 -7.38 -17.35
CA SER A 38 26.83 -8.10 -18.48
C SER A 38 25.50 -7.48 -18.93
N ILE A 39 24.70 -6.99 -17.97
CA ILE A 39 23.45 -6.27 -18.23
C ILE A 39 23.75 -4.89 -18.84
N ARG A 40 24.56 -4.05 -18.18
CA ARG A 40 24.80 -2.66 -18.59
C ARG A 40 25.52 -2.51 -19.93
N LYS A 41 26.43 -3.42 -20.27
CA LYS A 41 27.27 -3.32 -21.48
C LYS A 41 26.59 -3.86 -22.76
N SER A 42 25.37 -4.37 -22.65
CA SER A 42 24.62 -4.96 -23.77
C SER A 42 23.21 -4.40 -23.80
N GLN A 43 22.88 -3.66 -24.87
CA GLN A 43 21.55 -3.04 -25.01
C GLN A 43 20.43 -4.08 -24.94
N THR A 44 20.63 -5.27 -25.52
CA THR A 44 19.63 -6.34 -25.44
C THR A 44 19.50 -6.91 -24.04
N ASN A 45 20.60 -7.09 -23.30
CA ASN A 45 20.52 -7.63 -21.94
C ASN A 45 19.86 -6.62 -21.01
N LEU A 46 20.16 -5.33 -21.19
CA LEU A 46 19.47 -4.25 -20.49
C LEU A 46 17.97 -4.25 -20.77
N ALA A 47 17.56 -4.36 -22.04
CA ALA A 47 16.15 -4.42 -22.41
C ALA A 47 15.42 -5.63 -21.79
N LEU A 48 16.05 -6.80 -21.80
CA LEU A 48 15.51 -8.01 -21.17
C LEU A 48 15.39 -7.85 -19.66
N TYR A 49 16.41 -7.31 -18.99
CA TYR A 49 16.35 -7.03 -17.56
C TYR A 49 15.20 -6.06 -17.21
N LEU A 50 15.07 -4.97 -17.95
CA LEU A 50 14.00 -4.00 -17.75
C LEU A 50 12.61 -4.61 -17.98
N PHE A 51 12.48 -5.51 -18.97
CA PHE A 51 11.25 -6.26 -19.19
C PHE A 51 10.88 -7.13 -17.99
N LEU A 52 11.85 -7.87 -17.42
CA LEU A 52 11.62 -8.70 -16.23
C LEU A 52 11.21 -7.87 -15.01
N GLU A 53 11.90 -6.77 -14.75
CA GLU A 53 11.53 -5.85 -13.65
C GLU A 53 10.12 -5.26 -13.87
N THR A 54 9.80 -4.83 -15.10
CA THR A 54 8.46 -4.33 -15.43
C THR A 54 7.39 -5.39 -15.20
N LYS A 55 7.68 -6.65 -15.56
CA LYS A 55 6.77 -7.77 -15.34
C LYS A 55 6.54 -8.01 -13.84
N ILE A 56 7.60 -8.08 -13.04
CA ILE A 56 7.49 -8.22 -11.58
C ILE A 56 6.69 -7.05 -10.99
N THR A 57 7.00 -5.81 -11.38
CA THR A 57 6.26 -4.61 -10.94
C THR A 57 4.78 -4.72 -11.24
N SER A 58 4.41 -5.10 -12.47
CA SER A 58 3.01 -5.27 -12.87
C SER A 58 2.30 -6.38 -12.09
N ASP A 59 3.02 -7.47 -11.81
CA ASP A 59 2.53 -8.63 -11.09
C ASP A 59 2.26 -8.29 -9.61
N TYR A 60 3.21 -7.62 -8.94
CA TYR A 60 3.03 -7.14 -7.56
C TYR A 60 1.91 -6.11 -7.45
N ALA A 61 1.82 -5.17 -8.38
CA ALA A 61 0.73 -4.20 -8.42
C ALA A 61 -0.63 -4.88 -8.60
N ARG A 62 -0.73 -5.82 -9.56
CA ARG A 62 -1.97 -6.56 -9.80
C ARG A 62 -2.38 -7.41 -8.60
N LEU A 63 -1.41 -8.06 -7.95
CA LEU A 63 -1.63 -8.84 -6.73
C LEU A 63 -2.23 -7.97 -5.62
N ILE A 64 -1.60 -6.83 -5.33
CA ILE A 64 -2.06 -5.89 -4.29
C ILE A 64 -3.45 -5.36 -4.62
N ASP A 65 -3.65 -4.83 -5.83
CA ASP A 65 -4.94 -4.26 -6.24
C ASP A 65 -6.07 -5.30 -6.13
N THR A 66 -5.86 -6.48 -6.70
CA THR A 66 -6.89 -7.52 -6.74
C THR A 66 -7.26 -8.00 -5.35
N LYS A 67 -6.28 -8.33 -4.50
CA LYS A 67 -6.55 -8.82 -3.14
C LYS A 67 -7.16 -7.76 -2.24
N LEU A 68 -6.73 -6.50 -2.36
CA LEU A 68 -7.34 -5.41 -1.59
C LEU A 68 -8.80 -5.20 -2.01
N ARG A 69 -9.12 -5.27 -3.30
CA ARG A 69 -10.51 -5.21 -3.77
C ARG A 69 -11.32 -6.42 -3.32
N GLU A 70 -10.78 -7.63 -3.42
CA GLU A 70 -11.45 -8.86 -2.95
C GLU A 70 -11.80 -8.77 -1.46
N ALA A 71 -10.90 -8.27 -0.63
CA ALA A 71 -11.15 -8.07 0.79
C ALA A 71 -12.12 -6.90 1.05
N PHE A 72 -12.01 -5.81 0.29
CA PHE A 72 -12.89 -4.66 0.41
C PHE A 72 -14.35 -5.01 0.08
N CYS A 73 -14.59 -5.80 -0.97
CA CYS A 73 -15.95 -6.21 -1.37
C CYS A 73 -16.65 -7.11 -0.33
N LYS A 74 -15.93 -7.59 0.69
CA LYS A 74 -16.49 -8.35 1.81
C LYS A 74 -16.89 -7.45 2.99
N LEU A 75 -16.49 -6.18 2.99
CA LEU A 75 -16.88 -5.24 4.05
C LEU A 75 -18.37 -4.93 3.96
N ASP A 76 -18.95 -4.54 5.09
CA ASP A 76 -20.33 -4.05 5.14
C ASP A 76 -20.34 -2.51 5.16
N LEU A 77 -21.37 -1.90 4.58
CA LEU A 77 -21.59 -0.46 4.72
C LEU A 77 -21.73 -0.05 6.20
N LEU A 78 -22.14 -0.96 7.08
CA LEU A 78 -22.17 -0.76 8.53
C LEU A 78 -20.79 -0.41 9.11
N ASP A 79 -19.71 -0.98 8.59
CA ASP A 79 -18.34 -0.63 9.02
C ASP A 79 -18.01 0.86 8.77
N PHE A 80 -18.67 1.48 7.80
CA PHE A 80 -18.50 2.89 7.45
C PHE A 80 -19.49 3.80 8.14
N LYS A 81 -20.68 3.29 8.48
CA LYS A 81 -21.67 4.00 9.31
C LYS A 81 -21.19 4.17 10.74
N ASP A 82 -20.41 3.22 11.24
CA ASP A 82 -19.64 3.33 12.49
C ASP A 82 -18.14 3.11 12.21
N PRO A 83 -17.40 4.17 11.87
CA PRO A 83 -15.99 4.05 11.48
C PRO A 83 -15.06 3.72 12.66
N SER A 84 -15.57 3.57 13.89
CA SER A 84 -14.76 3.31 15.08
C SER A 84 -13.90 2.05 14.94
N GLY A 85 -14.39 1.03 14.21
CA GLY A 85 -13.63 -0.19 13.92
C GLY A 85 -12.33 0.04 13.14
N PHE A 86 -12.26 1.08 12.30
CA PHE A 86 -11.03 1.41 11.57
C PHE A 86 -9.92 1.94 12.49
N ALA A 87 -10.31 2.65 13.55
CA ALA A 87 -9.39 3.19 14.55
C ALA A 87 -9.19 2.24 15.75
N GLN A 88 -10.13 1.33 16.02
CA GLN A 88 -10.10 0.44 17.18
C GLN A 88 -10.39 -1.00 16.74
N TYR A 89 -9.33 -1.80 16.65
CA TYR A 89 -9.41 -3.20 16.20
C TYR A 89 -10.45 -4.05 16.99
N LYS A 90 -10.67 -3.75 18.27
CA LYS A 90 -11.66 -4.44 19.11
C LYS A 90 -13.10 -4.19 18.66
N LEU A 91 -13.37 -3.03 18.08
CA LEU A 91 -14.68 -2.62 17.58
C LEU A 91 -14.91 -3.02 16.11
N ALA A 92 -13.85 -3.41 15.40
CA ALA A 92 -13.95 -3.86 14.01
C ALA A 92 -14.74 -5.17 13.88
N SER A 93 -15.57 -5.24 12.83
CA SER A 93 -16.20 -6.48 12.34
C SER A 93 -15.15 -7.53 11.95
N LEU A 94 -15.58 -8.78 11.75
CA LEU A 94 -14.68 -9.84 11.33
C LEU A 94 -14.05 -9.53 9.96
N GLU A 95 -14.87 -9.03 9.04
CA GLU A 95 -14.53 -8.67 7.68
C GLU A 95 -13.55 -7.49 7.66
N LEU A 96 -13.81 -6.46 8.46
CA LEU A 96 -12.89 -5.33 8.63
C LEU A 96 -11.55 -5.77 9.24
N ARG A 97 -11.56 -6.68 10.22
CA ARG A 97 -10.31 -7.26 10.76
C ARG A 97 -9.54 -8.02 9.70
N SER A 98 -10.21 -8.83 8.88
CA SER A 98 -9.59 -9.53 7.76
C SER A 98 -9.00 -8.56 6.73
N TYR A 99 -9.70 -7.48 6.41
CA TYR A 99 -9.19 -6.42 5.53
C TYR A 99 -7.95 -5.72 6.11
N LEU A 100 -8.00 -5.30 7.38
CA LEU A 100 -6.86 -4.68 8.06
C LEU A 100 -5.67 -5.65 8.17
N HIS A 101 -5.94 -6.93 8.42
CA HIS A 101 -4.92 -7.97 8.45
C HIS A 101 -4.23 -8.12 7.09
N LEU A 102 -4.99 -8.17 6.00
CA LEU A 102 -4.45 -8.22 4.65
C LEU A 102 -3.49 -7.05 4.36
N ARG A 103 -3.87 -5.82 4.76
CA ARG A 103 -2.99 -4.65 4.60
C ARG A 103 -1.67 -4.84 5.34
N ASN A 104 -1.72 -5.33 6.58
CA ASN A 104 -0.53 -5.62 7.37
C ASN A 104 0.33 -6.74 6.73
N GLN A 105 -0.30 -7.72 6.08
CA GLN A 105 0.41 -8.76 5.33
C GLN A 105 1.21 -8.15 4.17
N PHE A 106 0.60 -7.25 3.39
CA PHE A 106 1.31 -6.56 2.31
C PHE A 106 2.40 -5.61 2.81
N GLU A 107 2.15 -4.86 3.89
CA GLU A 107 3.21 -4.04 4.50
C GLU A 107 4.41 -4.89 4.92
N SER A 108 4.16 -6.04 5.56
CA SER A 108 5.21 -6.96 5.98
C SER A 108 5.92 -7.62 4.80
N PHE A 109 5.19 -7.91 3.72
CA PHE A 109 5.76 -8.44 2.49
C PHE A 109 6.74 -7.45 1.85
N ILE A 110 6.36 -6.17 1.72
CA ILE A 110 7.22 -5.12 1.19
C ILE A 110 8.51 -5.00 2.01
N GLU A 111 8.38 -4.97 3.35
CA GLU A 111 9.51 -4.89 4.25
C GLU A 111 10.45 -6.09 4.12
N LYS A 112 9.89 -7.31 4.10
CA LYS A 112 10.66 -8.54 3.91
C LYS A 112 11.36 -8.55 2.56
N ASP A 113 10.65 -8.23 1.47
CA ASP A 113 11.18 -8.21 0.11
C ASP A 113 12.40 -7.28 0.02
N ILE A 114 12.37 -6.13 0.67
CA ILE A 114 13.52 -5.19 0.71
C ILE A 114 14.63 -5.69 1.65
N PHE A 115 14.31 -6.06 2.89
CA PHE A 115 15.32 -6.26 3.95
C PHE A 115 15.80 -7.70 4.14
N GLN A 116 15.22 -8.68 3.43
CA GLN A 116 15.75 -10.05 3.42
C GLN A 116 17.15 -10.13 2.79
N HIS A 117 17.55 -9.14 1.99
CA HIS A 117 18.82 -9.16 1.29
C HIS A 117 19.98 -8.67 2.16
N VAL A 118 21.07 -9.45 2.14
CA VAL A 118 22.34 -9.10 2.79
C VAL A 118 23.05 -7.98 2.02
N HIS A 119 23.04 -8.05 0.69
CA HIS A 119 23.73 -7.10 -0.19
C HIS A 119 22.94 -5.80 -0.41
N GLU A 120 23.63 -4.66 -0.33
CA GLU A 120 23.03 -3.33 -0.51
C GLU A 120 22.42 -3.10 -1.89
N ASP A 121 23.10 -3.56 -2.95
CA ASP A 121 22.60 -3.43 -4.33
C ASP A 121 21.27 -4.17 -4.53
N SER A 122 21.11 -5.33 -3.91
CA SER A 122 19.85 -6.09 -3.92
C SER A 122 18.74 -5.35 -3.18
N ARG A 123 19.03 -4.83 -1.97
CA ARG A 123 18.06 -4.02 -1.21
C ARG A 123 17.62 -2.78 -1.99
N LEU A 124 18.58 -2.10 -2.63
CA LEU A 124 18.31 -0.93 -3.45
C LEU A 124 17.47 -1.28 -4.69
N ASN A 125 17.73 -2.42 -5.33
CA ASN A 125 16.93 -2.87 -6.46
C ASN A 125 15.49 -3.18 -6.06
N ALA A 126 15.29 -3.93 -4.96
CA ALA A 126 13.96 -4.17 -4.40
C ALA A 126 13.24 -2.86 -4.02
N PHE A 127 13.93 -1.92 -3.37
CA PHE A 127 13.34 -0.62 -3.02
C PHE A 127 12.89 0.16 -4.28
N ARG A 128 13.73 0.21 -5.32
CA ARG A 128 13.41 0.84 -6.61
C ARG A 128 12.20 0.20 -7.27
N ARG A 129 12.13 -1.13 -7.28
CA ARG A 129 10.96 -1.87 -7.79
C ARG A 129 9.69 -1.47 -7.07
N TRP A 130 9.71 -1.34 -5.74
CA TRP A 130 8.53 -0.90 -4.99
C TRP A 130 8.12 0.55 -5.25
N VAL A 131 9.08 1.44 -5.58
CA VAL A 131 8.74 2.78 -6.10
C VAL A 131 7.98 2.67 -7.43
N ASP A 132 8.41 1.79 -8.32
CA ASP A 132 7.72 1.56 -9.60
C ASP A 132 6.36 0.86 -9.41
N VAL A 133 6.21 -0.04 -8.43
CA VAL A 133 4.90 -0.62 -8.04
C VAL A 133 3.94 0.46 -7.55
N ALA A 134 4.40 1.36 -6.67
CA ALA A 134 3.59 2.49 -6.21
C ALA A 134 3.15 3.39 -7.37
N ALA A 135 4.06 3.66 -8.31
CA ALA A 135 3.76 4.45 -9.52
C ALA A 135 2.75 3.74 -10.43
N TYR A 136 2.89 2.43 -10.62
CA TYR A 136 1.96 1.64 -11.42
C TYR A 136 0.55 1.68 -10.82
N LEU A 137 0.41 1.39 -9.52
CA LEU A 137 -0.86 1.43 -8.79
C LEU A 137 -1.54 2.81 -8.88
N PHE A 138 -0.75 3.88 -8.73
CA PHE A 138 -1.22 5.25 -8.87
C PHE A 138 -1.76 5.50 -10.29
N ASN A 139 -0.98 5.12 -11.31
CA ASN A 139 -1.32 5.33 -12.71
C ASN A 139 -2.50 4.47 -13.17
N THR A 140 -2.79 3.33 -12.55
CA THR A 140 -3.97 2.50 -12.86
C THR A 140 -5.22 2.86 -12.05
N GLY A 141 -5.11 3.81 -11.11
CA GLY A 141 -6.22 4.26 -10.26
C GLY A 141 -6.47 3.38 -9.03
N CYS A 142 -5.54 2.48 -8.68
CA CYS A 142 -5.55 1.78 -7.40
C CYS A 142 -4.88 2.64 -6.32
N TYR A 143 -5.57 3.69 -5.87
CA TYR A 143 -5.03 4.63 -4.89
C TYR A 143 -4.87 4.01 -3.50
N GLU A 144 -5.74 3.07 -3.10
CA GLU A 144 -5.56 2.30 -1.85
C GLU A 144 -4.24 1.52 -1.86
N GLY A 145 -3.95 0.80 -2.94
CA GLY A 145 -2.70 0.06 -3.10
C GLY A 145 -1.49 0.99 -3.17
N TYR A 146 -1.56 2.06 -3.96
CA TYR A 146 -0.52 3.08 -4.02
C TYR A 146 -0.23 3.67 -2.63
N HIS A 147 -1.28 4.04 -1.90
CA HIS A 147 -1.16 4.65 -0.58
C HIS A 147 -0.53 3.69 0.43
N LEU A 148 -0.92 2.40 0.41
CA LEU A 148 -0.29 1.35 1.23
C LEU A 148 1.21 1.26 0.94
N VAL A 149 1.59 1.14 -0.34
CA VAL A 149 3.00 0.95 -0.72
C VAL A 149 3.83 2.19 -0.39
N ILE A 150 3.39 3.39 -0.79
CA ILE A 150 4.19 4.61 -0.61
C ILE A 150 4.37 4.96 0.87
N VAL A 151 3.34 4.80 1.69
CA VAL A 151 3.42 5.04 3.14
C VAL A 151 4.38 4.05 3.78
N LYS A 152 4.39 2.78 3.33
CA LYS A 152 5.36 1.79 3.81
C LYS A 152 6.78 2.16 3.39
N LEU A 153 7.00 2.56 2.14
CA LEU A 153 8.32 3.00 1.68
C LEU A 153 8.85 4.22 2.46
N GLN A 154 7.99 5.17 2.79
CA GLN A 154 8.34 6.32 3.64
C GLN A 154 8.75 5.92 5.06
N GLN A 155 8.32 4.76 5.56
CA GLN A 155 8.73 4.24 6.88
C GLN A 155 10.04 3.46 6.81
N LEU A 156 10.28 2.83 5.66
CA LEU A 156 11.49 2.05 5.39
C LEU A 156 12.62 2.93 4.82
N GLU A 157 12.38 4.22 4.58
CA GLU A 157 13.35 5.09 3.94
C GLU A 157 14.61 5.23 4.81
N MET A 158 15.73 4.85 4.22
CA MET A 158 17.05 5.03 4.81
C MET A 158 17.88 5.90 3.87
N LYS A 159 18.78 6.71 4.42
CA LYS A 159 19.66 7.58 3.63
C LYS A 159 20.34 6.83 2.48
N VAL A 160 20.87 5.64 2.74
CA VAL A 160 21.53 4.80 1.72
C VAL A 160 20.60 4.39 0.56
N LEU A 161 19.34 4.07 0.84
CA LEU A 161 18.37 3.69 -0.19
C LEU A 161 17.96 4.89 -1.03
N LEU A 162 17.72 6.03 -0.38
CA LEU A 162 17.39 7.28 -1.07
C LEU A 162 18.56 7.76 -1.94
N ASP A 163 19.78 7.76 -1.40
CA ASP A 163 21.02 8.13 -2.09
C ASP A 163 21.36 7.20 -3.25
N GLY A 164 20.97 5.93 -3.15
CA GLY A 164 21.07 4.98 -4.23
C GLY A 164 20.08 5.22 -5.38
N LEU A 165 19.01 6.00 -5.24
CA LEU A 165 18.06 6.21 -6.33
C LEU A 165 18.68 6.98 -7.51
N THR A 166 18.33 6.56 -8.74
CA THR A 166 18.61 7.38 -9.93
C THR A 166 17.84 8.71 -9.85
N SER A 167 18.27 9.73 -10.60
CA SER A 167 17.57 11.03 -10.63
C SER A 167 16.09 10.89 -11.02
N LEU A 168 15.79 10.03 -11.99
CA LEU A 168 14.42 9.73 -12.42
C LEU A 168 13.60 9.06 -11.31
N GLN A 169 14.14 8.01 -10.68
CA GLN A 169 13.45 7.30 -9.60
C GLN A 169 13.27 8.19 -8.37
N ARG A 170 14.25 9.02 -8.03
CA ARG A 170 14.14 9.98 -6.93
C ARG A 170 13.05 11.00 -7.20
N LYS A 171 12.96 11.53 -8.42
CA LYS A 171 11.86 12.44 -8.80
C LYS A 171 10.50 11.75 -8.68
N LYS A 172 10.39 10.53 -9.21
CA LYS A 172 9.17 9.70 -9.13
C LYS A 172 8.76 9.45 -7.68
N TYR A 173 9.68 8.96 -6.84
CA TYR A 173 9.47 8.75 -5.41
C TYR A 173 9.03 10.03 -4.70
N ASN A 174 9.75 11.14 -4.90
CA ASN A 174 9.44 12.40 -4.23
C ASN A 174 8.04 12.93 -4.58
N GLN A 175 7.63 12.83 -5.86
CA GLN A 175 6.28 13.22 -6.29
C GLN A 175 5.22 12.37 -5.61
N LEU A 176 5.38 11.05 -5.64
CA LEU A 176 4.46 10.10 -5.00
C LEU A 176 4.39 10.30 -3.49
N ALA A 177 5.55 10.47 -2.83
CA ALA A 177 5.66 10.68 -1.39
C ALA A 177 5.11 12.06 -0.95
N GLN A 178 5.25 13.10 -1.78
CA GLN A 178 4.70 14.41 -1.48
C GLN A 178 3.18 14.40 -1.49
N LEU A 179 2.56 13.66 -2.42
CA LEU A 179 1.11 13.53 -2.49
C LEU A 179 0.57 12.76 -1.28
N SER A 180 1.21 11.67 -0.86
CA SER A 180 0.77 10.87 0.29
C SER A 180 0.92 11.58 1.65
N ARG A 181 1.78 12.60 1.75
CA ARG A 181 1.98 13.37 3.00
C ARG A 181 0.80 14.25 3.38
N SER A 182 -0.09 14.56 2.44
CA SER A 182 -1.26 15.40 2.69
C SER A 182 -2.52 14.68 2.24
N ASN A 183 -3.30 14.20 3.21
CA ASN A 183 -4.59 13.57 2.94
C ASN A 183 -5.51 14.50 2.13
N GLY A 184 -5.51 15.81 2.41
CA GLY A 184 -6.30 16.78 1.65
C GLY A 184 -5.89 16.85 0.16
N ARG A 185 -4.58 16.85 -0.15
CA ARG A 185 -4.11 16.83 -1.54
C ARG A 185 -4.41 15.51 -2.23
N LEU A 186 -4.23 14.39 -1.54
CA LEU A 186 -4.56 13.07 -2.07
C LEU A 186 -6.07 12.95 -2.32
N CYS A 187 -6.93 13.35 -1.38
CA CYS A 187 -8.38 13.40 -1.58
C CYS A 187 -8.74 14.25 -2.80
N ALA A 188 -8.26 15.50 -2.87
CA ALA A 188 -8.57 16.39 -4.00
C ALA A 188 -8.14 15.79 -5.35
N TYR A 189 -6.98 15.15 -5.41
CA TYR A 189 -6.53 14.48 -6.62
C TYR A 189 -7.43 13.30 -6.98
N VAL A 190 -7.71 12.42 -6.03
CA VAL A 190 -8.53 11.22 -6.24
C VAL A 190 -9.98 11.58 -6.57
N ASP A 191 -10.53 12.64 -5.99
CA ASP A 191 -11.88 13.15 -6.28
C ASP A 191 -11.99 13.75 -7.69
N SER A 192 -10.86 14.24 -8.24
CA SER A 192 -10.79 14.71 -9.63
C SER A 192 -10.65 13.57 -10.66
N ASP A 193 -10.38 12.34 -10.21
CA ASP A 193 -10.28 11.18 -11.09
C ASP A 193 -11.62 10.46 -11.25
N HIS A 194 -12.19 10.55 -12.45
CA HIS A 194 -13.49 9.97 -12.79
C HIS A 194 -13.40 8.57 -13.42
N ARG A 195 -12.24 7.93 -13.42
CA ARG A 195 -12.09 6.57 -13.96
C ARG A 195 -12.98 5.57 -13.20
N PRO A 196 -13.73 4.70 -13.90
CA PRO A 196 -14.58 3.69 -13.25
C PRO A 196 -13.82 2.69 -12.38
N SER A 197 -12.53 2.46 -12.67
CA SER A 197 -11.65 1.56 -11.91
C SER A 197 -11.07 2.20 -10.65
N CYS A 198 -11.28 3.50 -10.40
CA CYS A 198 -10.73 4.21 -9.26
C CYS A 198 -11.08 3.49 -7.94
N PHE A 199 -10.04 3.22 -7.15
CA PHE A 199 -10.16 2.63 -5.81
C PHE A 199 -9.50 3.56 -4.82
N LYS A 200 -10.33 4.41 -4.20
CA LYS A 200 -9.86 5.40 -3.24
C LYS A 200 -9.27 4.71 -2.01
N PRO A 201 -8.31 5.34 -1.33
CA PRO A 201 -7.79 4.79 -0.10
C PRO A 201 -8.88 4.70 0.97
N VAL A 202 -9.10 3.50 1.50
CA VAL A 202 -10.11 3.21 2.51
C VAL A 202 -9.93 4.05 3.78
N PRO A 203 -8.70 4.31 4.26
CA PRO A 203 -8.51 5.25 5.37
C PRO A 203 -9.07 6.66 5.08
N LEU A 204 -9.05 7.13 3.83
CA LEU A 204 -9.60 8.46 3.51
C LEU A 204 -11.12 8.49 3.58
N TRP A 205 -11.81 7.40 3.18
CA TRP A 205 -13.25 7.27 3.40
C TRP A 205 -13.59 7.26 4.89
N SER A 206 -12.87 6.46 5.68
CA SER A 206 -13.07 6.39 7.14
C SER A 206 -12.86 7.75 7.81
N LEU A 207 -11.81 8.49 7.43
CA LEU A 207 -11.54 9.83 7.96
C LEU A 207 -12.62 10.84 7.57
N SER A 208 -13.00 10.86 6.29
CA SER A 208 -14.00 11.80 5.76
C SER A 208 -15.35 11.58 6.41
N LEU A 209 -15.73 10.31 6.61
CA LEU A 209 -16.94 9.94 7.33
C LEU A 209 -16.86 10.28 8.81
N SER A 210 -15.76 9.98 9.49
CA SER A 210 -15.59 10.32 10.90
C SER A 210 -15.79 11.82 11.15
N ALA A 211 -15.15 12.68 10.34
CA ALA A 211 -15.27 14.12 10.46
C ALA A 211 -16.71 14.62 10.18
N THR A 212 -17.36 14.07 9.16
CA THR A 212 -18.75 14.43 8.82
C THR A 212 -19.74 13.94 9.89
N LEU A 213 -19.57 12.73 10.42
CA LEU A 213 -20.43 12.18 11.49
C LEU A 213 -20.23 12.92 12.82
N GLU A 214 -19.01 13.36 13.14
CA GLU A 214 -18.74 14.22 14.29
C GLU A 214 -19.46 15.56 14.17
N THR A 215 -19.42 16.18 12.99
CA THR A 215 -20.10 17.45 12.73
C THR A 215 -21.63 17.33 12.82
N LEU A 216 -22.19 16.21 12.36
CA LEU A 216 -23.62 15.92 12.47
C LEU A 216 -24.08 15.62 13.91
N GLY A 217 -23.17 15.20 14.79
CA GLY A 217 -23.47 14.96 16.21
C GLY A 217 -24.63 13.98 16.43
N ALA A 218 -25.69 14.46 17.08
CA ALA A 218 -26.90 13.67 17.37
C ALA A 218 -27.66 13.25 16.09
N ASP A 219 -27.51 14.01 15.00
CA ASP A 219 -28.25 13.79 13.75
C ASP A 219 -27.52 12.85 12.78
N LYS A 220 -26.37 12.28 13.18
CA LYS A 220 -25.47 11.51 12.31
C LYS A 220 -26.12 10.31 11.61
N HIS A 221 -27.22 9.77 12.14
CA HIS A 221 -27.97 8.66 11.54
C HIS A 221 -29.31 9.08 10.91
N GLN A 222 -29.69 10.36 10.97
CA GLN A 222 -30.92 10.82 10.32
C GLN A 222 -30.74 10.84 8.80
N PRO A 223 -31.74 10.37 8.02
CA PRO A 223 -31.68 10.41 6.56
C PRO A 223 -31.71 11.85 6.03
N LEU A 224 -31.07 12.11 4.87
CA LEU A 224 -31.01 13.43 4.25
C LEU A 224 -32.39 14.08 4.04
N SER A 225 -33.43 13.28 3.81
CA SER A 225 -34.80 13.75 3.61
C SER A 225 -35.38 14.53 4.80
N LEU A 226 -34.82 14.36 6.00
CA LEU A 226 -35.24 15.08 7.20
C LEU A 226 -34.51 16.42 7.38
N PHE A 227 -33.55 16.75 6.51
CA PHE A 227 -32.84 18.02 6.52
C PHE A 227 -33.40 18.93 5.41
N PRO A 228 -34.15 19.98 5.77
CA PRO A 228 -34.45 21.07 4.83
C PRO A 228 -33.16 21.66 4.23
N GLN A 229 -33.22 22.18 2.99
CA GLN A 229 -32.03 22.72 2.31
C GLN A 229 -31.35 23.89 3.06
N ASN A 230 -32.11 24.62 3.88
CA ASN A 230 -31.63 25.70 4.74
C ASN A 230 -31.13 25.22 6.11
N HIS A 231 -31.21 23.93 6.41
CA HIS A 231 -30.75 23.38 7.68
C HIS A 231 -29.21 23.46 7.76
N PRO A 232 -28.61 23.88 8.90
CA PRO A 232 -27.15 23.99 9.04
C PRO A 232 -26.39 22.70 8.68
N ASN A 233 -26.98 21.54 9.01
CA ASN A 233 -26.41 20.22 8.75
C ASN A 233 -26.72 19.63 7.36
N TYR A 234 -27.50 20.31 6.50
CA TYR A 234 -27.92 19.76 5.21
C TYR A 234 -26.73 19.35 4.33
N MET A 235 -25.71 20.21 4.25
CA MET A 235 -24.54 19.96 3.40
C MET A 235 -23.69 18.78 3.90
N GLU A 236 -23.54 18.63 5.22
CA GLU A 236 -22.82 17.50 5.81
C GLU A 236 -23.62 16.19 5.67
N ALA A 237 -24.94 16.23 5.85
CA ALA A 237 -25.80 15.07 5.60
C ALA A 237 -25.73 14.63 4.13
N LYS A 238 -25.73 15.60 3.20
CA LYS A 238 -25.58 15.34 1.75
C LYS A 238 -24.21 14.72 1.44
N LYS A 239 -23.14 15.22 2.05
CA LYS A 239 -21.78 14.68 1.91
C LYS A 239 -21.69 13.25 2.45
N ARG A 240 -22.27 12.98 3.62
CA ARG A 240 -22.34 11.63 4.21
C ARG A 240 -23.02 10.64 3.25
N ASP A 241 -24.20 10.98 2.74
CA ASP A 241 -24.97 10.09 1.88
C ASP A 241 -24.24 9.86 0.54
N GLY A 242 -23.62 10.91 -0.02
CA GLY A 242 -22.75 10.78 -1.20
C GLY A 242 -21.54 9.85 -0.98
N LEU A 243 -20.93 9.88 0.20
CA LEU A 243 -19.85 8.95 0.57
C LEU A 243 -20.37 7.51 0.67
N TYR A 244 -21.54 7.30 1.28
CA TYR A 244 -22.17 5.97 1.34
C TYR A 244 -22.49 5.41 -0.05
N GLU A 245 -23.03 6.24 -0.95
CA GLU A 245 -23.29 5.85 -2.33
C GLU A 245 -22.00 5.49 -3.08
N GLU A 246 -20.92 6.23 -2.87
CA GLU A 246 -19.62 5.92 -3.44
C GLU A 246 -19.06 4.59 -2.93
N ILE A 247 -19.03 4.38 -1.62
CA ILE A 247 -18.56 3.15 -0.99
C ILE A 247 -19.39 1.97 -1.47
N ASN A 248 -20.72 2.09 -1.45
CA ASN A 248 -21.63 1.03 -1.87
C ASN A 248 -21.43 0.66 -3.35
N ARG A 249 -21.13 1.63 -4.22
CA ARG A 249 -20.78 1.36 -5.63
C ARG A 249 -19.51 0.53 -5.78
N VAL A 250 -18.54 0.67 -4.87
CA VAL A 250 -17.30 -0.11 -4.89
C VAL A 250 -17.49 -1.48 -4.25
N LEU A 251 -18.23 -1.57 -3.14
CA LEU A 251 -18.54 -2.83 -2.45
C LEU A 251 -19.25 -3.84 -3.36
N ASN A 252 -20.17 -3.36 -4.20
CA ASN A 252 -20.95 -4.21 -5.10
C ASN A 252 -20.23 -4.61 -6.41
N LYS A 253 -18.96 -4.23 -6.59
CA LYS A 253 -18.18 -4.66 -7.75
C LYS A 253 -17.73 -6.10 -7.58
N LYS A 254 -17.75 -6.86 -8.67
CA LYS A 254 -17.13 -8.18 -8.70
C LYS A 254 -15.61 -8.02 -8.84
N PRO A 255 -14.80 -8.51 -7.89
CA PRO A 255 -13.35 -8.46 -8.04
C PRO A 255 -12.92 -9.31 -9.23
N GLU A 256 -11.88 -8.86 -9.92
CA GLU A 256 -11.21 -9.65 -10.94
C GLU A 256 -10.53 -10.86 -10.30
N LYS A 257 -10.32 -11.93 -11.09
CA LYS A 257 -9.57 -13.09 -10.63
C LYS A 257 -8.09 -12.88 -10.94
N LEU A 258 -7.23 -13.26 -9.99
CA LEU A 258 -5.80 -13.34 -10.26
C LEU A 258 -5.47 -14.55 -11.16
N PRO A 259 -4.45 -14.44 -12.01
CA PRO A 259 -3.79 -15.59 -12.60
C PRO A 259 -3.30 -16.58 -11.54
N PHE A 260 -3.31 -17.88 -11.85
CA PHE A 260 -2.94 -18.95 -10.93
C PHE A 260 -1.55 -18.76 -10.28
N TYR A 261 -0.56 -18.30 -11.04
CA TYR A 261 0.78 -18.07 -10.51
C TYR A 261 0.82 -16.96 -9.44
N LEU A 262 -0.03 -15.93 -9.56
CA LEU A 262 -0.14 -14.85 -8.56
C LEU A 262 -0.92 -15.29 -7.32
N GLU A 263 -1.91 -16.15 -7.47
CA GLU A 263 -2.56 -16.80 -6.33
C GLU A 263 -1.54 -17.61 -5.52
N LYS A 264 -0.69 -18.39 -6.21
CA LYS A 264 0.40 -19.13 -5.55
C LYS A 264 1.40 -18.20 -4.85
N THR A 265 1.77 -17.07 -5.47
CA THR A 265 2.62 -16.05 -4.81
C THR A 265 1.93 -15.50 -3.56
N TYR A 266 0.62 -15.24 -3.63
CA TYR A 266 -0.15 -14.76 -2.49
C TYR A 266 -0.18 -15.78 -1.34
N ASP A 267 -0.42 -17.05 -1.64
CA ASP A 267 -0.43 -18.14 -0.65
C ASP A 267 0.92 -18.26 0.06
N GLN A 268 2.02 -18.07 -0.68
CA GLN A 268 3.38 -18.04 -0.12
C GLN A 268 3.57 -16.86 0.84
N ILE A 269 3.10 -15.66 0.47
CA ILE A 269 3.13 -14.48 1.33
C ILE A 269 2.37 -14.76 2.64
N GLN A 270 1.18 -15.35 2.55
CA GLN A 270 0.40 -15.72 3.73
C GLN A 270 1.13 -16.74 4.62
N ALA A 271 1.63 -17.82 4.02
CA ALA A 271 2.30 -18.91 4.75
C ALA A 271 3.58 -18.43 5.48
N ASP A 272 4.36 -17.56 4.84
CA ASP A 272 5.58 -16.99 5.40
C ASP A 272 5.31 -16.14 6.65
N LEU A 273 4.19 -15.41 6.65
CA LEU A 273 3.78 -14.59 7.79
C LEU A 273 3.32 -15.44 8.97
N THR A 274 2.56 -16.52 8.70
CA THR A 274 2.14 -17.48 9.73
C THR A 274 3.35 -18.18 10.35
N CYS A 275 4.32 -18.62 9.54
CA CYS A 275 5.55 -19.27 10.02
C CYS A 275 6.40 -18.33 10.90
N ASN A 276 6.50 -17.05 10.54
CA ASN A 276 7.25 -16.06 11.34
C ASN A 276 6.57 -15.74 12.69
N ILE A 277 5.24 -15.78 12.76
CA ILE A 277 4.50 -15.67 14.03
C ILE A 277 4.78 -16.88 14.94
N VAL A 278 4.81 -18.09 14.38
CA VAL A 278 5.10 -19.32 15.14
C VAL A 278 6.56 -19.34 15.64
N LYS A 279 7.53 -18.93 14.80
CA LYS A 279 8.95 -18.85 15.21
C LYS A 279 9.21 -17.78 16.28
N LYS A 280 8.53 -16.63 16.20
CA LYS A 280 8.60 -15.62 17.28
C LYS A 280 8.03 -16.15 18.61
N ARG A 281 7.02 -17.05 18.57
CA ARG A 281 6.44 -17.69 19.76
C ARG A 281 7.30 -18.84 20.32
N SER A 282 8.07 -19.54 19.50
CA SER A 282 8.93 -20.65 19.97
C SER A 282 10.26 -20.19 20.56
N HIS A 283 10.75 -18.99 20.23
CA HIS A 283 11.93 -18.38 20.85
C HIS A 283 11.68 -17.75 22.23
N CYS A 284 10.45 -17.83 22.79
CA CYS A 284 10.13 -17.26 24.10
C CYS A 284 10.41 -18.19 25.30
N ASN A 285 10.80 -19.45 25.07
CA ASN A 285 10.94 -20.45 26.14
C ASN A 285 12.39 -20.79 26.48
N SER A 286 13.22 -19.78 26.70
CA SER A 286 14.42 -19.90 27.53
C SER A 286 15.06 -18.52 27.71
N HIS A 287 14.65 -17.77 28.73
CA HIS A 287 15.57 -17.00 29.58
C HIS A 287 14.81 -16.36 30.75
N LYS A 288 15.50 -16.35 31.89
CA LYS A 288 15.03 -15.97 33.23
C LYS A 288 14.47 -14.55 33.28
N GLN A 289 13.53 -14.38 34.23
CA GLN A 289 12.86 -13.16 34.65
C GLN A 289 13.72 -11.88 34.56
N SER A 290 13.30 -10.97 33.70
CA SER A 290 13.24 -9.55 34.03
C SER A 290 11.85 -9.06 33.65
N SER A 291 11.25 -8.18 34.45
CA SER A 291 9.88 -7.71 34.31
C SER A 291 9.66 -7.05 32.94
N VAL A 292 9.07 -7.79 32.00
CA VAL A 292 8.77 -7.31 30.65
C VAL A 292 7.56 -6.37 30.72
N SER A 293 7.82 -5.11 30.38
CA SER A 293 6.81 -4.08 30.13
C SER A 293 5.71 -4.57 29.16
N LYS A 294 4.45 -4.37 29.54
CA LYS A 294 3.26 -4.67 28.73
C LYS A 294 3.02 -3.67 27.57
N LEU A 295 4.03 -2.91 27.14
CA LEU A 295 3.84 -1.78 26.21
C LEU A 295 3.47 -2.14 24.76
N TYR A 296 3.56 -3.41 24.35
CA TYR A 296 3.41 -3.80 22.93
C TYR A 296 2.34 -4.88 22.66
N SER A 297 1.41 -5.14 23.59
CA SER A 297 0.30 -6.07 23.31
C SER A 297 -0.83 -5.47 22.45
N HIS A 298 -0.71 -4.21 22.02
CA HIS A 298 -1.72 -3.50 21.24
C HIS A 298 -1.08 -2.72 20.08
N GLY A 299 -0.83 -3.40 18.95
CA GLY A 299 -0.28 -2.79 17.74
C GLY A 299 -0.80 -3.45 16.46
N LEU A 300 -2.13 -3.56 16.34
CA LEU A 300 -2.79 -4.19 15.18
C LEU A 300 -3.36 -3.20 14.16
N LEU A 301 -3.11 -1.90 14.34
CA LEU A 301 -3.58 -0.91 13.38
C LEU A 301 -2.48 -0.62 12.37
N PRO A 302 -2.81 -0.53 11.06
CA PRO A 302 -1.91 -0.04 10.04
C PRO A 302 -1.25 1.27 10.52
N SER A 303 0.04 1.38 10.24
CA SER A 303 0.97 2.44 10.65
C SER A 303 0.45 3.89 10.48
N PHE A 304 -0.59 4.10 9.67
CA PHE A 304 -1.35 5.34 9.55
C PHE A 304 -1.99 5.80 10.88
N TRP A 305 -2.57 4.89 11.67
CA TRP A 305 -3.27 5.20 12.93
C TRP A 305 -2.32 5.42 14.12
N HIS A 306 -1.05 5.06 13.96
CA HIS A 306 -0.01 5.18 15.00
C HIS A 306 0.89 6.41 14.83
N ARG A 307 0.68 7.25 13.80
CA ARG A 307 1.35 8.54 13.73
C ARG A 307 0.72 9.49 14.76
N SER A 308 1.40 9.60 15.90
CA SER A 308 1.24 10.54 17.02
C SER A 308 0.28 10.13 18.16
N CYS A 309 0.83 9.47 19.19
CA CYS A 309 0.26 9.49 20.54
C CYS A 309 0.38 10.90 21.15
N ARG A 310 -0.46 11.85 20.71
CA ARG A 310 -0.75 13.11 21.42
C ARG A 310 -2.17 13.58 21.10
N GLY A 311 -3.12 13.29 21.99
CA GLY A 311 -4.40 13.97 22.15
C GLY A 311 -5.32 14.00 20.92
N GLU A 312 -6.32 13.11 20.93
CA GLU A 312 -7.31 12.89 19.87
C GLU A 312 -7.97 14.17 19.34
N SER A 313 -8.08 15.29 20.08
CA SER A 313 -8.68 16.53 19.56
C SER A 313 -7.71 17.52 18.89
N LYS A 314 -6.40 17.38 19.10
CA LYS A 314 -5.39 18.34 18.57
C LYS A 314 -4.84 17.90 17.21
N ILE A 315 -4.84 16.60 16.93
CA ILE A 315 -4.45 15.98 15.64
C ILE A 315 -5.29 16.55 14.48
N TYR A 316 -6.59 16.72 14.70
CA TYR A 316 -7.50 17.26 13.70
C TYR A 316 -7.15 18.72 13.34
N LYS A 317 -6.81 19.57 14.31
CA LYS A 317 -6.50 20.99 14.05
C LYS A 317 -5.22 21.19 13.22
N ASP A 318 -4.17 20.41 13.48
CA ASP A 318 -2.91 20.53 12.73
C ASP A 318 -3.01 19.90 11.33
N MET A 319 -3.87 18.90 11.13
CA MET A 319 -4.12 18.28 9.81
C MET A 319 -4.96 19.14 8.85
N TYR A 320 -5.80 20.04 9.38
CA TYR A 320 -6.72 20.88 8.59
C TYR A 320 -6.25 22.33 8.39
N ALA A 321 -4.97 22.64 8.59
CA ALA A 321 -4.41 23.92 8.16
C ALA A 321 -4.42 23.99 6.62
N THR A 322 -5.49 24.54 6.06
CA THR A 322 -5.67 24.79 4.63
C THR A 322 -4.61 25.77 4.15
N SER A 323 -3.48 25.28 3.64
CA SER A 323 -2.68 26.06 2.71
C SER A 323 -3.27 25.86 1.32
N LYS A 324 -4.01 26.87 0.85
CA LYS A 324 -4.31 27.04 -0.57
C LYS A 324 -2.98 26.99 -1.33
N THR A 325 -2.65 25.86 -1.94
CA THR A 325 -1.51 25.75 -2.84
C THR A 325 -2.02 25.17 -4.14
N GLU A 326 -1.73 25.89 -5.22
CA GLU A 326 -2.07 25.53 -6.60
C GLU A 326 -1.64 24.09 -6.92
N MET A 327 -2.51 23.36 -7.62
CA MET A 327 -2.24 21.97 -8.00
C MET A 327 -1.22 21.94 -9.15
N PRO A 328 -0.04 21.32 -8.99
CA PRO A 328 0.82 21.08 -10.13
C PRO A 328 0.21 20.01 -11.03
N GLN A 329 0.39 20.15 -12.35
CA GLN A 329 -0.01 19.13 -13.33
C GLN A 329 0.83 17.86 -13.11
N PHE A 330 0.22 16.81 -12.55
CA PHE A 330 0.87 15.53 -12.32
C PHE A 330 0.77 14.66 -13.57
N VAL A 331 1.87 14.58 -14.33
CA VAL A 331 2.08 13.50 -15.30
C VAL A 331 3.26 12.67 -14.82
N VAL A 332 2.97 11.54 -14.16
CA VAL A 332 3.99 10.53 -13.85
C VAL A 332 4.28 9.80 -15.17
N LYS A 333 5.22 10.33 -15.96
CA LYS A 333 5.77 9.59 -17.11
C LYS A 333 6.54 8.38 -16.54
N ILE A 334 6.13 7.18 -16.97
CA ILE A 334 6.75 5.90 -16.59
C ILE A 334 8.22 5.89 -16.94
#